data_AF-A0A928IKQ1-F1
#
_entry.id   AF-A0A928IKQ1-F1
#
_cell.length_a   1.000
_cell.length_b   1.000
_cell.length_c   1.000
_cell.angle_alpha   90.00
_cell.angle_beta   90.00
_cell.angle_gamma   90.00
#
_symmetry.space_group_name_H-M   'P 1'
#
loop_
_entity.id
_entity.type
_entity.pdbx_description
1 polymer ?
#
loop_
_entity_poly.entity_id
_entity_poly.type
_entity_poly.pdbx_seq_one_letter_code
_entity_poly.pdbx_strand_id
1 'polypeptide(L)'
;MCEICHSSPCLSRCPNAPEPPSIGRCKFCGEDIQVGEEYFEYDGKKYHEECFADCAVNLLIEIGAELKTAEEEVPDYDPYDD
;
A
#
# COMPACT_ATOMS: atom_id res chain seq x y z
N MET A 1 -33.71 -17.51 1.83
CA MET A 1 -33.48 -17.90 0.43
C MET A 1 -33.76 -16.68 -0.43
N CYS A 2 -32.78 -16.14 -1.14
CA CYS A 2 -32.96 -14.94 -1.97
C CYS A 2 -33.75 -15.25 -3.25
N GLU A 3 -34.61 -14.35 -3.71
CA GLU A 3 -35.41 -14.53 -4.95
C GLU A 3 -34.60 -14.38 -6.25
N ILE A 4 -33.38 -13.86 -6.18
CA ILE A 4 -32.52 -13.65 -7.37
C ILE A 4 -31.57 -14.83 -7.57
N CYS A 5 -30.89 -15.26 -6.51
CA CYS A 5 -29.86 -16.30 -6.57
C CYS A 5 -30.28 -17.64 -5.92
N HIS A 6 -31.51 -17.71 -5.36
CA HIS A 6 -32.07 -18.88 -4.71
C HIS A 6 -31.11 -19.57 -3.70
N SER A 7 -30.29 -18.77 -3.01
CA SER A 7 -29.29 -19.24 -2.03
C SER A 7 -29.41 -18.49 -0.69
N SER A 8 -28.78 -19.02 0.37
CA SER A 8 -28.69 -18.38 1.70
C SER A 8 -27.42 -18.85 2.44
N PRO A 9 -26.37 -18.01 2.61
CA PRO A 9 -26.28 -16.62 2.16
C PRO A 9 -26.29 -16.49 0.62
N CYS A 10 -26.53 -15.28 0.14
CA CYS A 10 -26.53 -14.99 -1.30
C CYS A 10 -25.16 -15.30 -1.93
N LEU A 11 -25.17 -15.75 -3.18
CA LEU A 11 -23.94 -15.96 -3.97
C LEU A 11 -23.24 -14.62 -4.23
N SER A 12 -21.90 -14.60 -4.30
CA SER A 12 -21.09 -13.39 -4.43
C SER A 12 -21.43 -12.47 -5.62
N ARG A 13 -22.05 -13.01 -6.68
CA ARG A 13 -22.49 -12.23 -7.87
C ARG A 13 -23.93 -11.69 -7.75
N CYS A 14 -24.63 -11.99 -6.66
CA CYS A 14 -25.97 -11.48 -6.41
C CYS A 14 -25.90 -10.05 -5.89
N PRO A 15 -26.78 -9.12 -6.31
CA PRO A 15 -26.81 -7.76 -5.73
C PRO A 15 -27.18 -7.74 -4.24
N ASN A 16 -27.78 -8.82 -3.73
CA ASN A 16 -28.06 -9.01 -2.30
C ASN A 16 -26.96 -9.83 -1.59
N ALA A 17 -25.82 -10.06 -2.24
CA ALA A 17 -24.66 -10.65 -1.59
C ALA A 17 -24.23 -9.75 -0.43
N PRO A 18 -24.03 -10.30 0.78
CA PRO A 18 -23.40 -9.51 1.83
C PRO A 18 -22.01 -9.12 1.37
N GLU A 19 -21.59 -7.90 1.68
CA GLU A 19 -20.20 -7.51 1.51
C GLU A 19 -19.30 -8.45 2.33
N PRO A 20 -18.14 -8.85 1.79
CA PRO A 20 -17.21 -9.67 2.53
C PRO A 20 -16.74 -8.90 3.78
N PRO A 21 -16.42 -9.62 4.88
CA PRO A 21 -16.00 -8.98 6.11
C PRO A 21 -14.70 -8.19 5.90
N SER A 22 -14.62 -7.00 6.53
CA SER A 22 -13.41 -6.19 6.59
C SER A 22 -12.47 -6.68 7.70
N ILE A 23 -11.17 -6.71 7.43
CA ILE A 23 -10.11 -6.98 8.42
C ILE A 23 -9.48 -5.71 9.01
N GLY A 24 -9.93 -4.54 8.55
CA GLY A 24 -9.43 -3.24 8.95
C GLY A 24 -9.43 -2.25 7.80
N ARG A 25 -9.00 -1.02 8.09
CA ARG A 25 -9.03 0.10 7.15
C ARG A 25 -7.62 0.44 6.69
N CYS A 26 -7.45 0.62 5.39
CA CYS A 26 -6.20 1.07 4.80
C CYS A 26 -5.84 2.46 5.34
N LYS A 27 -4.61 2.61 5.84
CA LYS A 27 -4.13 3.87 6.42
C LYS A 27 -3.92 4.97 5.38
N PHE A 28 -3.71 4.61 4.12
CA PHE A 28 -3.45 5.55 3.02
C PHE A 28 -4.75 6.09 2.40
N CYS A 29 -5.59 5.24 1.81
CA CYS A 29 -6.83 5.68 1.16
C CYS A 29 -8.03 5.80 2.14
N GLY A 30 -7.99 5.08 3.26
CA GLY A 30 -9.12 5.01 4.17
C GLY A 30 -10.27 4.15 3.65
N GLU A 31 -10.04 3.15 2.81
CA GLU A 31 -11.07 2.15 2.47
C GLU A 31 -10.87 0.87 3.28
N ASP A 32 -11.93 0.07 3.40
CA ASP A 32 -11.87 -1.23 4.07
C ASP A 32 -11.03 -2.22 3.24
N ILE A 33 -10.29 -3.07 3.94
CA ILE A 33 -9.56 -4.20 3.34
C ILE A 33 -10.42 -5.43 3.61
N GLN A 34 -10.95 -6.03 2.55
CA GLN A 34 -11.87 -7.16 2.60
C GLN A 34 -11.12 -8.48 2.71
N VAL A 35 -11.75 -9.47 3.33
CA VAL A 35 -11.20 -10.84 3.36
C VAL A 35 -11.04 -11.37 1.94
N GLY A 36 -9.80 -11.75 1.59
CA GLY A 36 -9.43 -12.21 0.26
C GLY A 36 -8.61 -11.21 -0.53
N GLU A 37 -8.48 -9.97 -0.07
CA GLU A 37 -7.61 -8.96 -0.66
C GLU A 37 -6.17 -9.07 -0.11
N GLU A 38 -5.19 -8.75 -0.96
CA GLU A 38 -3.78 -8.66 -0.58
C GLU A 38 -3.49 -7.30 0.06
N TYR A 39 -2.79 -7.32 1.19
CA TYR A 39 -2.48 -6.12 1.97
C TYR A 39 -1.11 -6.22 2.62
N PHE A 40 -0.50 -5.06 2.87
CA PHE A 40 0.69 -4.93 3.70
C PHE A 40 0.31 -4.47 5.11
N GLU A 41 1.00 -5.01 6.11
CA GLU A 41 0.95 -4.50 7.48
C GLU A 41 2.32 -3.95 7.86
N TYR A 42 2.34 -2.68 8.26
CA TYR A 42 3.55 -1.98 8.66
C TYR A 42 3.22 -1.05 9.84
N ASP A 43 4.00 -1.13 10.92
CA ASP A 43 3.80 -0.31 12.14
C ASP A 43 2.35 -0.40 12.69
N GLY A 44 1.76 -1.61 12.67
CA GLY A 44 0.39 -1.86 13.11
C GLY A 44 -0.70 -1.21 12.23
N LYS A 45 -0.32 -0.61 11.10
CA LYS A 45 -1.22 -0.01 10.10
C LYS A 45 -1.30 -0.95 8.90
N LYS A 46 -2.50 -1.09 8.35
CA LYS A 46 -2.76 -1.89 7.16
C LYS A 46 -2.83 -1.00 5.92
N TYR A 47 -2.43 -1.53 4.78
CA TYR A 47 -2.42 -0.84 3.49
C TYR A 47 -2.82 -1.82 2.40
N HIS A 48 -3.71 -1.43 1.48
CA HIS A 48 -3.91 -2.21 0.24
C HIS A 48 -2.57 -2.36 -0.49
N GLU A 49 -2.40 -3.46 -1.23
CA GLU A 49 -1.19 -3.71 -2.03
C GLU A 49 -0.84 -2.52 -2.93
N GLU A 50 -1.82 -2.01 -3.68
CA GLU A 50 -1.65 -0.85 -4.57
C GLU A 50 -1.28 0.43 -3.82
N CYS A 51 -1.98 0.71 -2.71
CA CYS A 51 -1.76 1.90 -1.90
C CYS A 51 -0.40 1.90 -1.21
N PHE A 52 0.11 0.71 -0.87
CA PHE A 52 1.41 0.59 -0.23
C PHE A 52 2.54 0.99 -1.19
N ALA A 53 2.46 0.61 -2.46
CA ALA A 53 3.45 1.00 -3.46
C ALA A 53 3.59 2.53 -3.61
N ASP A 54 2.46 3.25 -3.57
CA ASP A 54 2.44 4.71 -3.66
C ASP A 54 3.05 5.42 -2.44
N CYS A 55 2.90 4.84 -1.25
CA CYS A 55 3.40 5.45 0.00
C CYS A 55 4.70 4.85 0.53
N ALA A 56 5.20 3.76 -0.03
CA ALA A 56 6.37 3.02 0.44
C ALA A 56 7.62 3.89 0.57
N VAL A 57 7.90 4.75 -0.42
CA VAL A 57 9.09 5.63 -0.39
C VAL A 57 9.04 6.57 0.81
N ASN A 58 7.88 7.14 1.12
CA ASN A 58 7.73 8.02 2.27
C ASN A 58 7.92 7.26 3.59
N LEU A 59 7.34 6.05 3.69
CA LEU A 59 7.54 5.18 4.86
C LEU A 59 9.02 4.80 5.05
N LEU A 60 9.74 4.54 3.95
CA LEU A 60 11.17 4.26 3.98
C LEU A 60 11.98 5.46 4.48
N ILE A 61 11.63 6.68 4.06
CA ILE A 61 12.27 7.91 4.55
C ILE A 61 12.00 8.09 6.06
N GLU A 62 10.77 7.80 6.53
CA GLU A 62 10.43 7.87 7.96
C GLU A 62 11.26 6.92 8.84
N ILE A 63 11.71 5.77 8.31
CA ILE A 63 12.62 4.85 9.02
C ILE A 63 14.10 5.18 8.82
N GLY A 64 14.42 6.26 8.11
CA GLY A 64 15.79 6.75 7.94
C GLY A 64 16.44 6.41 6.61
N ALA A 65 15.68 6.03 5.58
CA ALA A 65 16.22 6.00 4.22
C ALA A 65 16.51 7.43 3.73
N GLU A 66 17.67 7.61 3.10
CA GLU A 66 18.07 8.89 2.52
C GLU A 66 17.96 8.84 1.00
N LEU A 67 17.24 9.79 0.40
CA LEU A 67 17.27 10.01 -1.03
C LEU A 67 18.53 10.80 -1.39
N LYS A 68 19.42 10.21 -2.19
CA LYS A 68 20.67 10.84 -2.64
C LYS A 68 20.68 10.98 -4.15
N THR A 69 21.20 12.09 -4.64
CA THR A 69 21.47 12.31 -6.06
C THR A 69 22.93 11.95 -6.33
N ALA A 70 23.19 11.16 -7.36
CA ALA A 70 24.57 10.88 -7.77
C ALA A 70 25.17 12.14 -8.39
N GLU A 71 26.35 12.55 -7.89
CA GLU A 71 27.13 13.65 -8.46
C GLU A 71 28.44 13.07 -9.03
N GLU A 72 28.93 13.67 -10.11
CA GLU A 72 30.26 13.33 -10.64
C GLU A 72 31.32 13.88 -9.68
N GLU A 73 32.21 13.00 -9.23
CA GLU A 73 33.36 13.39 -8.41
C GLU A 73 34.33 14.20 -9.27
N VAL A 74 34.22 15.53 -9.23
CA VAL A 74 35.25 16.41 -9.81
C VAL A 74 36.42 16.48 -8.82
N PRO A 75 37.60 15.91 -9.15
CA PRO A 75 38.76 16.07 -8.29
C PRO A 75 39.11 17.57 -8.17
N ASP A 76 39.43 18.00 -6.96
CA ASP A 76 39.89 19.35 -6.66
C ASP A 76 41.25 19.55 -7.36
N TYR A 77 41.21 20.06 -8.59
CA TYR A 77 42.39 20.38 -9.36
C TYR A 77 42.85 21.77 -8.93
N ASP A 78 43.86 21.82 -8.05
CA ASP A 78 44.60 23.05 -7.77
C ASP A 78 45.69 23.23 -8.84
N PRO A 79 45.54 24.20 -9.78
CA PRO A 79 46.54 24.48 -10.81
C PRO A 79 47.86 25.06 -10.26
N TYR A 80 47.97 25.28 -8.94
CA TYR A 80 49.13 25.88 -8.27
C TYR A 80 49.80 24.95 -7.26
N ASP A 81 49.40 23.67 -7.17
CA ASP A 81 50.09 22.63 -6.39
C ASP A 81 51.26 22.08 -7.25
N ASP A 82 52.41 22.77 -7.19
CA ASP A 82 53.71 22.38 -7.80
C ASP A 82 54.74 22.04 -6.71
#